data_AF-A0A838T3A8-F1
#
_entry.id   AF-A0A838T3A8-F1
#
_cell.length_a   1.000
_cell.length_b   1.000
_cell.length_c   1.000
_cell.angle_alpha   90.00
_cell.angle_beta   90.00
_cell.angle_gamma   90.00
#
_symmetry.space_group_name_H-M   'P 1'
#
loop_
_entity.id
_entity.type
_entity.pdbx_description
1 polymer ?
#
loop_
_entity_poly.entity_id
_entity_poly.type
_entity_poly.pdbx_seq_one_letter_code
_entity_poly.pdbx_strand_id
1 'polypeptide(L)'
;MIRLAAAVLFAAVGARAQSPHTTPYADSARILRGAKSAQVRFESRRRFLAPQASTGSKSSCQRIGRFCRHASGVPFKQIPDEPGGTTRERTDLLKVLADASLKIPGDSWVVGQRVRYLLEAGRDSAAVEAARACAADKWWCDALIGLAAHSSSRFVAAEQAFARSIGEMPSAKRCDWTNLSPLLEGAALDAYKHLNCEQRAAANATIWWLADPLFSTPGNERRTEHFARETWAEIERGGTNGFGLSWAADMKEMIVRFGWAEKWTQQPQSGLSDGGQSYIAHEREPDFHFLTQLPHTAPLAAFTDSAWNIFEENPGEGFSPRYLDSFVAVEPQIARFRRGDSTLVVSAFDVRGDTVWKYIGVRPALVIARSDTPRFMLARVDSSAPRSALWITAPSVESLASLELFSLDGKVAGR
;
A
#
# COMPACT_ATOMS: atom_id res chain seq x y z
N MET A 1 -86.45 -32.58 41.86
CA MET A 1 -85.65 -32.51 40.61
C MET A 1 -85.05 -31.10 40.55
N ILE A 2 -83.85 -30.86 41.09
CA ILE A 2 -82.52 -30.94 40.42
C ILE A 2 -82.52 -30.02 39.17
N ARG A 3 -81.77 -28.91 39.05
CA ARG A 3 -80.30 -28.76 39.14
C ARG A 3 -79.84 -27.34 39.52
N LEU A 4 -78.79 -27.30 40.36
CA LEU A 4 -77.89 -26.16 40.59
C LEU A 4 -77.08 -25.83 39.33
N ALA A 5 -76.83 -24.55 39.08
CA ALA A 5 -75.81 -24.07 38.15
C ALA A 5 -74.58 -23.58 38.94
N ALA A 6 -73.44 -24.23 38.74
CA ALA A 6 -72.16 -23.90 39.37
C ALA A 6 -71.43 -22.81 38.56
N ALA A 7 -71.02 -21.74 39.24
CA ALA A 7 -70.14 -20.71 38.69
C ALA A 7 -68.68 -21.20 38.76
N VAL A 8 -68.01 -21.25 37.60
CA VAL A 8 -66.58 -21.57 37.51
C VAL A 8 -65.80 -20.26 37.45
N LEU A 9 -65.06 -19.95 38.52
CA LEU A 9 -64.01 -18.93 38.51
C LEU A 9 -62.80 -19.46 37.75
N PHE A 10 -62.45 -18.84 36.62
CA PHE A 10 -61.14 -19.03 36.00
C PHE A 10 -60.12 -18.09 36.66
N ALA A 11 -59.15 -18.68 37.37
CA ALA A 11 -57.97 -17.97 37.85
C ALA A 11 -57.08 -17.60 36.65
N ALA A 12 -56.90 -16.30 36.40
CA ALA A 12 -55.95 -15.81 35.42
C ALA A 12 -54.52 -16.00 35.96
N VAL A 13 -53.84 -17.05 35.51
CA VAL A 13 -52.40 -17.21 35.70
C VAL A 13 -51.72 -16.18 34.80
N GLY A 14 -51.10 -15.17 35.41
CA GLY A 14 -50.29 -14.19 34.71
C GLY A 14 -49.09 -14.87 34.06
N ALA A 15 -49.18 -15.10 32.74
CA ALA A 15 -48.02 -15.44 31.93
C ALA A 15 -47.10 -14.21 31.88
N ARG A 16 -46.00 -14.24 32.65
CA ARG A 16 -44.86 -13.37 32.39
C ARG A 16 -44.35 -13.68 30.99
N ALA A 17 -44.64 -12.81 30.03
CA ALA A 17 -43.95 -12.80 28.76
C ALA A 17 -42.46 -12.55 29.03
N GLN A 18 -41.66 -13.61 29.00
CA GLN A 18 -40.22 -13.48 28.86
C GLN A 18 -39.95 -13.00 27.44
N SER A 19 -39.54 -11.74 27.32
CA SER A 19 -39.10 -11.17 26.06
C SER A 19 -37.95 -12.03 25.48
N PRO A 20 -37.99 -12.39 24.19
CA PRO A 20 -36.94 -13.18 23.58
C PRO A 20 -35.64 -12.36 23.42
N HIS A 21 -34.56 -12.93 23.97
CA HIS A 21 -33.13 -12.65 23.77
C HIS A 21 -32.69 -11.40 22.99
N THR A 22 -32.35 -10.34 23.71
CA THR A 22 -31.45 -9.25 23.28
C THR A 22 -29.95 -9.58 23.48
N THR A 23 -29.62 -10.84 23.77
CA THR A 23 -28.33 -11.26 24.33
C THR A 23 -27.14 -11.35 23.33
N PRO A 24 -27.29 -11.79 22.07
CA PRO A 24 -26.14 -11.95 21.17
C PRO A 24 -25.48 -10.61 20.76
N TYR A 25 -26.31 -9.61 20.44
CA TYR A 25 -25.84 -8.31 19.96
C TYR A 25 -25.15 -7.49 21.05
N ALA A 26 -25.62 -7.60 22.30
CA ALA A 26 -25.02 -6.93 23.44
C ALA A 26 -23.61 -7.44 23.75
N ASP A 27 -23.34 -8.74 23.55
CA ASP A 27 -22.03 -9.34 23.76
C ASP A 27 -21.04 -8.94 22.65
N SER A 28 -21.47 -8.99 21.38
CA SER A 28 -20.65 -8.50 20.25
C SER A 28 -20.24 -7.04 20.42
N ALA A 29 -21.18 -6.17 20.82
CA ALA A 29 -20.88 -4.76 21.07
C ALA A 29 -19.91 -4.57 22.25
N ARG A 30 -19.98 -5.40 23.29
CA ARG A 30 -19.05 -5.38 24.43
C ARG A 30 -17.65 -5.81 24.01
N ILE A 31 -17.53 -6.88 23.23
CA ILE A 31 -16.26 -7.40 22.71
C ILE A 31 -15.59 -6.33 21.83
N LEU A 32 -16.35 -5.72 20.91
CA LEU A 32 -15.84 -4.66 20.04
C LEU A 32 -15.35 -3.45 20.85
N ARG A 33 -16.11 -3.00 21.86
CA ARG A 33 -15.67 -1.91 22.75
C ARG A 33 -14.38 -2.27 23.49
N GLY A 34 -14.27 -3.51 24.00
CA GLY A 34 -13.06 -3.99 24.66
C GLY A 34 -11.83 -3.94 23.76
N ALA A 35 -11.97 -4.39 22.51
CA ALA A 35 -10.92 -4.36 21.51
C ALA A 35 -10.52 -2.91 21.13
N LYS A 36 -11.48 -2.02 20.93
CA LYS A 36 -11.23 -0.58 20.71
C LYS A 36 -10.50 0.08 21.88
N SER A 37 -10.92 -0.20 23.11
CA SER A 37 -10.21 0.30 24.29
C SER A 37 -8.79 -0.23 24.41
N ALA A 38 -8.54 -1.48 24.01
CA ALA A 38 -7.18 -2.03 23.95
C ALA A 38 -6.31 -1.31 22.92
N GLN A 39 -6.87 -1.02 21.73
CA GLN A 39 -6.18 -0.23 20.71
C GLN A 39 -5.79 1.16 21.23
N VAL A 40 -6.73 1.88 21.85
CA VAL A 40 -6.47 3.22 22.41
C VAL A 40 -5.33 3.19 23.42
N ARG A 41 -5.29 2.18 24.31
CA ARG A 41 -4.20 2.02 25.29
C ARG A 41 -2.87 1.78 24.59
N PHE A 42 -2.83 0.90 23.61
CA PHE A 42 -1.63 0.63 22.82
C PHE A 42 -1.11 1.89 22.13
N GLU A 43 -1.96 2.61 21.39
CA GLU A 43 -1.55 3.82 20.66
C GLU A 43 -1.09 4.95 21.60
N SER A 44 -1.70 5.06 22.78
CA SER A 44 -1.23 5.97 23.83
C SER A 44 0.15 5.57 24.37
N ARG A 45 0.39 4.28 24.61
CA ARG A 45 1.69 3.77 25.07
C ARG A 45 2.77 3.88 24.01
N ARG A 46 2.46 3.54 22.75
CA ARG A 46 3.38 3.67 21.61
C ARG A 46 3.86 5.10 21.47
N ARG A 47 2.95 6.08 21.55
CA ARG A 47 3.32 7.49 21.57
C ARG A 47 4.27 7.79 22.71
N PHE A 48 3.93 7.43 23.94
CA PHE A 48 4.75 7.71 25.13
C PHE A 48 6.15 7.08 25.06
N LEU A 49 6.27 5.86 24.53
CA LEU A 49 7.51 5.10 24.47
C LEU A 49 8.37 5.43 23.25
N ALA A 50 7.88 6.19 22.28
CA ALA A 50 8.57 6.39 21.02
C ALA A 50 9.95 7.06 21.21
N PRO A 51 10.95 6.61 20.44
CA PRO A 51 12.32 7.09 20.56
C PRO A 51 12.41 8.57 20.15
N GLN A 52 13.32 9.27 20.80
CA GLN A 52 13.62 10.66 20.47
C GLN A 52 14.50 10.71 19.22
N ALA A 53 14.14 11.54 18.24
CA ALA A 53 14.96 11.77 17.05
C ALA A 53 14.82 13.22 16.59
N SER A 54 15.95 13.87 16.34
CA SER A 54 16.00 15.18 15.71
C SER A 54 15.96 14.99 14.20
N THR A 55 14.77 15.04 13.60
CA THR A 55 14.61 15.07 12.15
C THR A 55 14.56 16.52 11.65
N GLY A 56 15.08 16.77 10.45
CA GLY A 56 15.29 18.13 9.97
C GLY A 56 13.98 18.91 9.84
N SER A 57 13.94 20.14 10.35
CA SER A 57 12.90 21.12 10.04
C SER A 57 13.34 21.90 8.79
N LYS A 58 12.80 21.56 7.62
CA LYS A 58 12.95 22.41 6.42
C LYS A 58 11.96 23.58 6.53
N SER A 59 12.35 24.76 6.06
CA SER A 59 11.49 25.96 6.04
C SER A 59 10.29 25.84 5.09
N SER A 60 10.32 24.88 4.17
CA SER A 60 9.22 24.53 3.28
C SER A 60 8.78 23.08 3.51
N CYS A 61 7.46 22.86 3.55
CA CYS A 61 6.84 21.55 3.61
C CYS A 61 5.66 21.47 2.63
N GLN A 62 5.36 20.27 2.17
CA GLN A 62 4.18 19.99 1.40
C GLN A 62 2.98 19.87 2.34
N ARG A 63 2.00 20.76 2.18
CA ARG A 63 0.85 20.83 3.08
C ARG A 63 -0.31 19.99 2.54
N ILE A 64 -0.74 19.02 3.34
CA ILE A 64 -1.84 18.10 3.02
C ILE A 64 -2.83 18.16 4.18
N GLY A 65 -3.86 19.00 4.04
CA GLY A 65 -4.78 19.33 5.13
C GLY A 65 -4.04 19.78 6.39
N ARG A 66 -4.14 18.97 7.45
CA ARG A 66 -3.50 19.20 8.76
C ARG A 66 -2.03 18.77 8.82
N PHE A 67 -1.52 18.08 7.80
CA PHE A 67 -0.15 17.57 7.76
C PHE A 67 0.78 18.54 7.00
N CYS A 68 2.02 18.59 7.46
CA CYS A 68 3.13 19.33 6.87
C CYS A 68 4.24 18.32 6.63
N ARG A 69 4.29 17.74 5.43
CA ARG A 69 5.25 16.70 5.07
C ARG A 69 6.53 17.34 4.56
N HIS A 70 7.66 16.88 5.07
CA HIS A 70 8.98 17.20 4.54
C HIS A 70 9.82 15.94 4.56
N ALA A 71 10.83 15.87 3.67
CA ALA A 71 11.84 14.83 3.77
C ALA A 71 12.47 14.86 5.18
N SER A 72 12.70 13.68 5.76
CA SER A 72 13.18 13.54 7.15
C SER A 72 14.55 14.22 7.39
N GLY A 73 15.31 14.43 6.31
CA GLY A 73 16.66 15.02 6.33
C GLY A 73 17.73 14.08 6.89
N VAL A 74 17.35 12.85 7.25
CA VAL A 74 18.21 11.78 7.74
C VAL A 74 17.88 10.50 6.97
N PRO A 75 18.85 9.65 6.60
CA PRO A 75 18.53 8.40 5.93
C PRO A 75 17.55 7.55 6.76
N PHE A 76 16.51 7.00 6.13
CA PHE A 76 15.47 6.21 6.81
C PHE A 76 16.03 5.06 7.68
N LYS A 77 17.15 4.46 7.26
CA LYS A 77 17.87 3.41 8.01
C LYS A 77 18.45 3.90 9.35
N GLN A 78 18.73 5.20 9.49
CA GLN A 78 19.25 5.82 10.70
C GLN A 78 18.14 6.25 11.67
N ILE A 79 16.89 6.32 11.21
CA ILE A 79 15.75 6.60 12.08
C ILE A 79 15.60 5.41 13.05
N PRO A 80 15.51 5.64 14.37
CA PRO A 80 15.42 4.55 15.34
C PRO A 80 14.22 3.63 15.12
N ASP A 81 14.45 2.33 15.33
CA ASP A 81 13.39 1.33 15.27
C ASP A 81 12.46 1.41 16.50
N GLU A 82 11.30 0.74 16.38
CA GLU A 82 10.34 0.65 17.47
C GLU A 82 10.98 0.00 18.73
N PRO A 83 10.87 0.64 19.91
CA PRO A 83 11.52 0.13 21.12
C PRO A 83 10.79 -1.11 21.63
N GLY A 84 11.55 -2.03 22.24
CA GLY A 84 11.01 -3.32 22.70
C GLY A 84 9.84 -3.21 23.70
N GLY A 85 9.70 -2.08 24.40
CA GLY A 85 8.51 -1.79 25.22
C GLY A 85 7.23 -1.71 24.39
N THR A 86 7.27 -1.03 23.25
CA THR A 86 6.14 -0.94 22.31
C THR A 86 5.85 -2.29 21.68
N THR A 87 6.86 -3.07 21.32
CA THR A 87 6.68 -4.43 20.76
C THR A 87 5.94 -5.35 21.74
N ARG A 88 6.19 -5.23 23.05
CA ARG A 88 5.45 -5.97 24.08
C ARG A 88 3.99 -5.55 24.16
N GLU A 89 3.73 -4.24 24.21
CA GLU A 89 2.35 -3.69 24.23
C GLU A 89 1.56 -4.11 22.97
N ARG A 90 2.21 -4.12 21.80
CA ARG A 90 1.65 -4.61 20.53
C ARG A 90 1.26 -6.07 20.61
N THR A 91 2.11 -6.90 21.23
CA THR A 91 1.84 -8.32 21.42
C THR A 91 0.60 -8.56 22.29
N ASP A 92 0.40 -7.76 23.33
CA ASP A 92 -0.78 -7.87 24.19
C ASP A 92 -2.06 -7.39 23.49
N LEU A 93 -1.98 -6.31 22.70
CA LEU A 93 -3.08 -5.91 21.83
C LEU A 93 -3.47 -7.02 20.84
N LEU A 94 -2.48 -7.67 20.22
CA LEU A 94 -2.71 -8.75 19.26
C LEU A 94 -3.43 -9.96 19.88
N LYS A 95 -3.18 -10.28 21.16
CA LYS A 95 -3.93 -11.32 21.88
C LYS A 95 -5.41 -10.94 22.00
N VAL A 96 -5.71 -9.70 22.38
CA VAL A 96 -7.09 -9.20 22.50
C VAL A 96 -7.80 -9.22 21.14
N LEU A 97 -7.13 -8.81 20.07
CA LEU A 97 -7.68 -8.81 18.71
C LEU A 97 -7.90 -10.23 18.17
N ALA A 98 -7.01 -11.17 18.49
CA ALA A 98 -7.18 -12.57 18.14
C ALA A 98 -8.41 -13.17 18.82
N ASP A 99 -8.56 -12.96 20.14
CA ASP A 99 -9.74 -13.41 20.88
C ASP A 99 -11.04 -12.78 20.38
N ALA A 100 -11.01 -11.48 20.05
CA ALA A 100 -12.16 -10.81 19.47
C ALA A 100 -12.51 -11.38 18.09
N SER A 101 -11.51 -11.65 17.24
CA SER A 101 -11.73 -12.23 15.90
C SER A 101 -12.40 -13.61 15.97
N LEU A 102 -12.12 -14.40 17.01
CA LEU A 102 -12.78 -15.70 17.20
C LEU A 102 -14.25 -15.57 17.60
N LYS A 103 -14.60 -14.54 18.39
CA LYS A 103 -15.94 -14.35 18.93
C LYS A 103 -16.86 -13.55 18.02
N ILE A 104 -16.30 -12.65 17.22
CA ILE A 104 -17.02 -11.82 16.24
C ILE A 104 -16.29 -11.81 14.88
N PRO A 105 -16.19 -12.98 14.21
CA PRO A 105 -15.38 -13.14 13.00
C PRO A 105 -15.84 -12.31 11.79
N GLY A 106 -17.10 -11.85 11.82
CA GLY A 106 -17.68 -10.97 10.80
C GLY A 106 -17.44 -9.47 11.02
N ASP A 107 -16.80 -9.05 12.12
CA ASP A 107 -16.54 -7.64 12.38
C ASP A 107 -15.34 -7.13 11.57
N SER A 108 -15.62 -6.29 10.56
CA SER A 108 -14.62 -5.73 9.63
C SER A 108 -13.51 -4.95 10.34
N TRP A 109 -13.83 -4.27 11.44
CA TRP A 109 -12.88 -3.45 12.18
C TRP A 109 -11.89 -4.33 12.94
N VAL A 110 -12.37 -5.36 13.65
CA VAL A 110 -11.51 -6.27 14.42
C VAL A 110 -10.50 -6.98 13.53
N VAL A 111 -10.94 -7.56 12.40
CA VAL A 111 -10.03 -8.27 11.49
C VAL A 111 -9.05 -7.33 10.80
N GLY A 112 -9.50 -6.13 10.39
CA GLY A 112 -8.64 -5.11 9.80
C GLY A 112 -7.52 -4.68 10.76
N GLN A 113 -7.87 -4.38 12.02
CA GLN A 113 -6.90 -4.02 13.05
C GLN A 113 -5.95 -5.17 13.38
N ARG A 114 -6.45 -6.42 13.43
CA ARG A 114 -5.60 -7.60 13.63
C ARG A 114 -4.57 -7.75 12.53
N VAL A 115 -4.97 -7.63 11.26
CA VAL A 115 -4.06 -7.69 10.11
C VAL A 115 -3.03 -6.56 10.20
N ARG A 116 -3.46 -5.31 10.43
CA ARG A 116 -2.56 -4.16 10.62
C ARG A 116 -1.47 -4.44 11.64
N TYR A 117 -1.84 -4.78 12.87
CA TYR A 117 -0.86 -4.93 13.94
C TYR A 117 0.04 -6.15 13.79
N LEU A 118 -0.39 -7.17 13.03
CA LEU A 118 0.48 -8.29 12.62
C LEU A 118 1.51 -7.83 11.59
N LEU A 119 1.11 -7.02 10.61
CA LEU A 119 2.02 -6.48 9.60
C LEU A 119 3.04 -5.51 10.20
N GLU A 120 2.63 -4.54 11.04
CA GLU A 120 3.62 -3.70 11.72
C GLU A 120 4.41 -4.45 12.83
N ALA A 121 4.08 -5.71 13.16
CA ALA A 121 4.94 -6.60 13.94
C ALA A 121 5.92 -7.43 13.09
N GLY A 122 5.91 -7.30 11.75
CA GLY A 122 6.65 -8.16 10.83
C GLY A 122 6.18 -9.62 10.83
N ARG A 123 4.93 -9.89 11.28
CA ARG A 123 4.33 -11.22 11.38
C ARG A 123 3.49 -11.54 10.14
N ASP A 124 4.08 -11.35 8.97
CA ASP A 124 3.51 -11.50 7.64
C ASP A 124 2.66 -12.76 7.44
N SER A 125 3.20 -13.94 7.75
CA SER A 125 2.48 -15.21 7.59
C SER A 125 1.21 -15.25 8.45
N ALA A 126 1.28 -14.76 9.68
CA ALA A 126 0.12 -14.71 10.57
C ALA A 126 -0.90 -13.65 10.09
N ALA A 127 -0.46 -12.56 9.46
CA ALA A 127 -1.36 -11.59 8.83
C ALA A 127 -2.13 -12.21 7.66
N VAL A 128 -1.45 -13.00 6.81
CA VAL A 128 -2.10 -13.77 5.74
C VAL A 128 -3.12 -14.76 6.29
N GLU A 129 -2.79 -15.49 7.35
CA GLU A 129 -3.72 -16.41 8.02
C GLU A 129 -4.95 -15.69 8.58
N ALA A 130 -4.75 -14.56 9.27
CA ALA A 130 -5.83 -13.74 9.80
C ALA A 130 -6.74 -13.20 8.69
N ALA A 131 -6.16 -12.73 7.58
CA ALA A 131 -6.91 -12.24 6.42
C ALA A 131 -7.70 -13.37 5.73
N ARG A 132 -7.17 -14.60 5.65
CA ARG A 132 -7.87 -15.76 5.10
C ARG A 132 -9.01 -16.26 5.99
N ALA A 133 -8.89 -16.10 7.30
CA ALA A 133 -9.94 -16.45 8.26
C ALA A 133 -11.02 -15.36 8.40
N CYS A 134 -10.91 -14.26 7.65
CA CYS A 134 -11.87 -13.17 7.64
C CYS A 134 -13.26 -13.66 7.20
N ALA A 135 -14.30 -13.31 7.98
CA ALA A 135 -15.69 -13.61 7.67
C ALA A 135 -16.57 -12.34 7.56
N ALA A 136 -15.92 -11.18 7.33
CA ALA A 136 -16.58 -9.91 7.05
C ALA A 136 -17.03 -9.84 5.57
N ASP A 137 -17.28 -8.63 5.05
CA ASP A 137 -17.60 -8.45 3.63
C ASP A 137 -16.50 -9.04 2.73
N LYS A 138 -16.91 -9.75 1.67
CA LYS A 138 -15.99 -10.46 0.77
C LYS A 138 -14.92 -9.55 0.18
N TRP A 139 -15.33 -8.37 -0.30
CA TRP A 139 -14.39 -7.39 -0.86
C TRP A 139 -13.33 -6.97 0.16
N TRP A 140 -13.72 -6.83 1.43
CA TRP A 140 -12.83 -6.41 2.51
C TRP A 140 -11.84 -7.51 2.88
N CYS A 141 -12.31 -8.74 3.01
CA CYS A 141 -11.45 -9.90 3.24
C CYS A 141 -10.41 -10.07 2.11
N ASP A 142 -10.84 -9.96 0.84
CA ASP A 142 -9.94 -10.02 -0.31
C ASP A 142 -8.94 -8.84 -0.33
N ALA A 143 -9.32 -7.63 0.11
CA ALA A 143 -8.40 -6.50 0.26
C ALA A 143 -7.32 -6.76 1.32
N LEU A 144 -7.71 -7.31 2.48
CA LEU A 144 -6.76 -7.67 3.55
C LEU A 144 -5.79 -8.77 3.11
N ILE A 145 -6.26 -9.75 2.30
CA ILE A 145 -5.38 -10.76 1.69
C ILE A 145 -4.39 -10.09 0.75
N GLY A 146 -4.86 -9.15 -0.09
CA GLY A 146 -4.01 -8.39 -1.01
C GLY A 146 -2.93 -7.59 -0.29
N LEU A 147 -3.32 -6.87 0.77
CA LEU A 147 -2.40 -6.12 1.62
C LEU A 147 -1.33 -7.04 2.24
N ALA A 148 -1.72 -8.15 2.86
CA ALA A 148 -0.77 -9.08 3.46
C ALA A 148 0.16 -9.73 2.43
N ALA A 149 -0.34 -10.05 1.23
CA ALA A 149 0.48 -10.55 0.14
C ALA A 149 1.47 -9.51 -0.37
N HIS A 150 1.05 -8.25 -0.50
CA HIS A 150 1.90 -7.13 -0.91
C HIS A 150 3.03 -6.91 0.10
N SER A 151 2.72 -6.86 1.40
CA SER A 151 3.74 -6.69 2.46
C SER A 151 4.83 -7.76 2.41
N SER A 152 4.49 -8.98 2.02
CA SER A 152 5.45 -10.08 1.80
C SER A 152 6.06 -10.14 0.40
N SER A 153 5.97 -9.06 -0.39
CA SER A 153 6.47 -8.97 -1.77
C SER A 153 5.93 -10.05 -2.73
N ARG A 154 4.72 -10.58 -2.46
CA ARG A 154 4.03 -11.55 -3.34
C ARG A 154 3.09 -10.81 -4.29
N PHE A 155 3.65 -9.98 -5.17
CA PHE A 155 2.87 -9.02 -5.98
C PHE A 155 1.81 -9.67 -6.88
N VAL A 156 2.11 -10.81 -7.51
CA VAL A 156 1.10 -11.55 -8.30
C VAL A 156 -0.10 -11.99 -7.44
N ALA A 157 0.16 -12.52 -6.24
CA ALA A 157 -0.90 -12.93 -5.33
C ALA A 157 -1.69 -11.72 -4.80
N ALA A 158 -1.00 -10.60 -4.54
CA ALA A 158 -1.61 -9.35 -4.14
C ALA A 158 -2.54 -8.80 -5.23
N GLU A 159 -2.08 -8.76 -6.49
CA GLU A 159 -2.88 -8.29 -7.63
C GLU A 159 -4.13 -9.14 -7.82
N GLN A 160 -4.02 -10.46 -7.74
CA GLN A 160 -5.17 -11.36 -7.82
C GLN A 160 -6.19 -11.12 -6.70
N ALA A 161 -5.72 -10.88 -5.47
CA ALA A 161 -6.59 -10.61 -4.33
C ALA A 161 -7.27 -9.24 -4.45
N PHE A 162 -6.53 -8.20 -4.85
CA PHE A 162 -7.11 -6.88 -5.09
C PHE A 162 -8.09 -6.88 -6.28
N ALA A 163 -7.83 -7.65 -7.34
CA ALA A 163 -8.78 -7.80 -8.44
C ALA A 163 -10.11 -8.40 -7.97
N ARG A 164 -10.07 -9.46 -7.14
CA ARG A 164 -11.29 -10.02 -6.51
C ARG A 164 -11.97 -9.00 -5.61
N SER A 165 -11.20 -8.31 -4.78
CA SER A 165 -11.70 -7.26 -3.89
C SER A 165 -12.48 -6.19 -4.67
N ILE A 166 -11.85 -5.60 -5.69
CA ILE A 166 -12.44 -4.57 -6.55
C ILE A 166 -13.71 -5.09 -7.25
N GLY A 167 -13.71 -6.34 -7.73
CA GLY A 167 -14.86 -6.98 -8.38
C GLY A 167 -16.09 -7.08 -7.47
N GLU A 168 -15.88 -7.31 -6.17
CA GLU A 168 -16.94 -7.47 -5.16
C GLU A 168 -17.34 -6.14 -4.47
N MET A 169 -16.54 -5.09 -4.62
CA MET A 169 -16.84 -3.78 -4.02
C MET A 169 -18.14 -3.18 -4.57
N PRO A 170 -18.98 -2.55 -3.71
CA PRO A 170 -20.06 -1.69 -4.16
C PRO A 170 -19.55 -0.60 -5.11
N SER A 171 -20.34 -0.22 -6.12
CA SER A 171 -19.92 0.67 -7.22
C SER A 171 -19.32 2.00 -6.74
N ALA A 172 -19.97 2.67 -5.77
CA ALA A 172 -19.46 3.93 -5.21
C ALA A 172 -18.11 3.73 -4.50
N LYS A 173 -17.94 2.63 -3.76
CA LYS A 173 -16.69 2.29 -3.06
C LYS A 173 -15.58 1.98 -4.05
N ARG A 174 -15.88 1.15 -5.07
CA ARG A 174 -14.96 0.84 -6.16
C ARG A 174 -14.48 2.10 -6.87
N CYS A 175 -15.39 3.06 -7.09
CA CYS A 175 -15.06 4.30 -7.76
C CYS A 175 -14.06 5.16 -6.98
N ASP A 176 -14.29 5.32 -5.69
CA ASP A 176 -13.37 6.04 -4.79
C ASP A 176 -12.02 5.32 -4.69
N TRP A 177 -12.03 4.00 -4.52
CA TRP A 177 -10.82 3.17 -4.32
C TRP A 177 -9.90 3.11 -5.53
N THR A 178 -10.46 3.28 -6.73
CA THR A 178 -9.73 3.27 -8.01
C THR A 178 -9.44 4.67 -8.53
N ASN A 179 -9.76 5.72 -7.79
CA ASN A 179 -9.52 7.09 -8.20
C ASN A 179 -8.04 7.48 -8.05
N LEU A 180 -7.34 7.69 -9.16
CA LEU A 180 -5.92 8.05 -9.16
C LEU A 180 -5.65 9.55 -9.05
N SER A 181 -6.69 10.39 -8.98
CA SER A 181 -6.53 11.85 -8.91
C SER A 181 -5.54 12.33 -7.84
N PRO A 182 -5.46 11.73 -6.63
CA PRO A 182 -4.49 12.17 -5.62
C PRO A 182 -3.02 11.91 -5.97
N LEU A 183 -2.75 11.08 -6.99
CA LEU A 183 -1.40 10.66 -7.39
C LEU A 183 -0.91 11.36 -8.67
N LEU A 184 -1.83 11.95 -9.44
CA LEU A 184 -1.52 12.55 -10.72
C LEU A 184 -1.34 14.06 -10.57
N GLU A 185 -0.48 14.63 -11.39
CA GLU A 185 -0.24 16.07 -11.46
C GLU A 185 -0.26 16.58 -12.91
N GLY A 186 -0.30 17.90 -13.08
CA GLY A 186 -0.22 18.57 -14.38
C GLY A 186 -1.19 18.02 -15.43
N ALA A 187 -0.69 17.83 -16.65
CA ALA A 187 -1.48 17.40 -17.80
C ALA A 187 -2.10 16.01 -17.61
N ALA A 188 -1.42 15.09 -16.91
CA ALA A 188 -1.96 13.77 -16.60
C ALA A 188 -3.21 13.87 -15.72
N LEU A 189 -3.17 14.71 -14.68
CA LEU A 189 -4.31 14.95 -13.80
C LEU A 189 -5.47 15.63 -14.54
N ASP A 190 -5.18 16.64 -15.35
CA ASP A 190 -6.20 17.39 -16.09
C ASP A 190 -6.98 16.47 -17.03
N ALA A 191 -6.28 15.63 -17.81
CA ALA A 191 -6.92 14.63 -18.65
C ALA A 191 -7.75 13.62 -17.85
N TYR A 192 -7.26 13.20 -16.67
CA TYR A 192 -7.94 12.21 -15.82
C TYR A 192 -9.23 12.74 -15.18
N LYS A 193 -9.27 14.01 -14.77
CA LYS A 193 -10.43 14.63 -14.11
C LYS A 193 -11.68 14.67 -15.00
N HIS A 194 -11.50 14.69 -16.32
CA HIS A 194 -12.61 14.66 -17.28
C HIS A 194 -13.27 13.28 -17.43
N LEU A 195 -12.64 12.22 -16.89
CA LEU A 195 -13.16 10.86 -16.98
C LEU A 195 -14.17 10.58 -15.87
N ASN A 196 -15.28 9.95 -16.25
CA ASN A 196 -16.19 9.32 -15.31
C ASN A 196 -15.59 8.00 -14.76
N CYS A 197 -16.29 7.40 -13.79
CA CYS A 197 -15.82 6.20 -13.10
C CYS A 197 -15.49 5.01 -14.02
N GLU A 198 -16.33 4.77 -15.02
CA GLU A 198 -16.18 3.65 -15.95
C GLU A 198 -15.00 3.90 -16.92
N GLN A 199 -14.90 5.12 -17.43
CA GLN A 199 -13.81 5.55 -18.30
C GLN A 199 -12.44 5.47 -17.60
N ARG A 200 -12.41 5.75 -16.29
CA ARG A 200 -11.18 5.63 -15.48
C ARG A 200 -10.65 4.21 -15.44
N ALA A 201 -11.46 3.17 -15.62
CA ALA A 201 -10.97 1.78 -15.56
C ALA A 201 -9.92 1.51 -16.66
N ALA A 202 -10.18 1.94 -17.90
CA ALA A 202 -9.23 1.81 -19.01
C ALA A 202 -8.01 2.72 -18.82
N ALA A 203 -8.22 3.98 -18.41
CA ALA A 203 -7.13 4.90 -18.12
C ALA A 203 -6.20 4.37 -17.01
N ASN A 204 -6.77 3.83 -15.94
CA ASN A 204 -6.02 3.24 -14.83
C ASN A 204 -5.17 2.05 -15.27
N ALA A 205 -5.66 1.21 -16.19
CA ALA A 205 -4.90 0.08 -16.70
C ALA A 205 -3.63 0.56 -17.43
N THR A 206 -3.76 1.59 -18.28
CA THR A 206 -2.62 2.22 -18.96
C THR A 206 -1.69 2.94 -18.00
N ILE A 207 -2.22 3.71 -17.05
CA ILE A 207 -1.41 4.43 -16.03
C ILE A 207 -0.60 3.43 -15.22
N TRP A 208 -1.22 2.36 -14.72
CA TRP A 208 -0.50 1.37 -13.94
C TRP A 208 0.54 0.63 -14.75
N TRP A 209 0.21 0.27 -16.00
CA TRP A 209 1.19 -0.32 -16.92
C TRP A 209 2.44 0.55 -17.08
N LEU A 210 2.27 1.85 -17.31
CA LEU A 210 3.38 2.80 -17.45
C LEU A 210 4.12 3.06 -16.13
N ALA A 211 3.46 2.81 -15.00
CA ALA A 211 4.01 3.01 -13.66
C ALA A 211 4.61 1.74 -13.04
N ASP A 212 4.63 0.61 -13.75
CA ASP A 212 5.30 -0.60 -13.29
C ASP A 212 6.79 -0.32 -13.14
N PRO A 213 7.40 -0.40 -11.94
CA PRO A 213 8.81 -0.07 -11.75
C PRO A 213 9.73 -0.99 -12.54
N LEU A 214 9.46 -2.29 -12.58
CA LEU A 214 10.30 -3.31 -13.23
C LEU A 214 9.41 -4.42 -13.80
N PHE A 215 9.23 -4.46 -15.11
CA PHE A 215 8.44 -5.49 -15.81
C PHE A 215 9.03 -6.89 -15.65
N SER A 216 10.33 -7.00 -15.38
CA SER A 216 11.00 -8.27 -15.12
C SER A 216 10.73 -8.83 -13.72
N THR A 217 10.08 -8.06 -12.83
CA THR A 217 9.51 -8.52 -11.57
C THR A 217 8.06 -8.96 -11.80
N PRO A 218 7.67 -10.20 -11.45
CA PRO A 218 6.29 -10.65 -11.66
C PRO A 218 5.26 -9.84 -10.87
N GLY A 219 4.32 -9.22 -11.60
CA GLY A 219 3.24 -8.42 -11.05
C GLY A 219 3.62 -6.95 -10.88
N ASN A 220 2.63 -6.06 -10.97
CA ASN A 220 2.88 -4.62 -10.90
C ASN A 220 2.93 -4.14 -9.45
N GLU A 221 4.15 -3.97 -8.93
CA GLU A 221 4.35 -3.62 -7.52
C GLU A 221 3.76 -2.25 -7.16
N ARG A 222 3.89 -1.24 -8.03
CA ARG A 222 3.36 0.11 -7.77
C ARG A 222 1.84 0.11 -7.69
N ARG A 223 1.17 -0.67 -8.54
CA ARG A 223 -0.28 -0.86 -8.50
C ARG A 223 -0.72 -1.58 -7.23
N THR A 224 -0.03 -2.67 -6.85
CA THR A 224 -0.38 -3.39 -5.62
C THR A 224 -0.11 -2.56 -4.37
N GLU A 225 0.91 -1.69 -4.39
CA GLU A 225 1.15 -0.71 -3.33
C GLU A 225 -0.01 0.29 -3.22
N HIS A 226 -0.54 0.81 -4.34
CA HIS A 226 -1.71 1.71 -4.30
C HIS A 226 -2.89 1.07 -3.57
N PHE A 227 -3.22 -0.17 -3.93
CA PHE A 227 -4.33 -0.86 -3.28
C PHE A 227 -4.02 -1.29 -1.84
N ALA A 228 -2.76 -1.56 -1.51
CA ALA A 228 -2.32 -1.75 -0.13
C ALA A 228 -2.54 -0.46 0.68
N ARG A 229 -2.24 0.72 0.12
CA ARG A 229 -2.45 2.03 0.75
C ARG A 229 -3.92 2.38 0.94
N GLU A 230 -4.76 2.13 -0.07
CA GLU A 230 -6.21 2.26 0.10
C GLU A 230 -6.74 1.31 1.19
N THR A 231 -6.19 0.10 1.27
CA THR A 231 -6.53 -0.86 2.34
C THR A 231 -6.09 -0.34 3.71
N TRP A 232 -4.87 0.18 3.84
CA TRP A 232 -4.40 0.84 5.06
C TRP A 232 -5.31 2.00 5.47
N ALA A 233 -5.67 2.88 4.53
CA ALA A 233 -6.57 3.99 4.80
C ALA A 233 -7.95 3.52 5.29
N GLU A 234 -8.46 2.40 4.76
CA GLU A 234 -9.71 1.81 5.23
C GLU A 234 -9.58 1.15 6.61
N ILE A 235 -8.45 0.51 6.93
CA ILE A 235 -8.19 -0.02 8.29
C ILE A 235 -8.20 1.13 9.30
N GLU A 236 -7.57 2.25 8.95
CA GLU A 236 -7.49 3.43 9.83
C GLU A 236 -8.82 4.15 9.98
N ARG A 237 -9.73 3.99 9.01
CA ARG A 237 -11.07 4.58 9.06
C ARG A 237 -11.88 4.00 10.23
N GLY A 238 -12.00 4.78 11.30
CA GLY A 238 -12.71 4.40 12.53
C GLY A 238 -11.85 3.69 13.58
N GLY A 239 -10.52 3.65 13.39
CA GLY A 239 -9.53 3.26 14.39
C GLY A 239 -8.92 4.46 15.12
N THR A 240 -8.19 4.16 16.20
CA THR A 240 -7.25 5.12 16.81
C THR A 240 -5.95 5.08 16.02
N ASN A 241 -5.48 6.24 15.55
CA ASN A 241 -4.23 6.35 14.82
C ASN A 241 -3.09 6.87 15.71
N GLY A 242 -1.87 6.70 15.24
CA GLY A 242 -0.65 7.16 15.91
C GLY A 242 -0.62 8.65 16.19
N PHE A 243 -1.21 9.47 15.32
CA PHE A 243 -1.18 10.93 15.45
C PHE A 243 -2.07 11.45 16.59
N GLY A 244 -3.01 10.64 17.09
CA GLY A 244 -4.01 11.10 18.06
C GLY A 244 -5.00 12.11 17.48
N LEU A 245 -5.11 12.19 16.15
CA LEU A 245 -6.04 13.06 15.44
C LEU A 245 -7.30 12.30 15.06
N SER A 246 -8.41 13.02 14.84
CA SER A 246 -9.59 12.43 14.20
C SER A 246 -9.30 12.11 12.73
N TRP A 247 -9.85 11.00 12.25
CA TRP A 247 -9.80 10.65 10.82
C TRP A 247 -10.43 11.74 9.95
N ALA A 248 -9.72 12.14 8.89
CA ALA A 248 -10.26 13.01 7.85
C ALA A 248 -9.60 12.69 6.50
N ALA A 249 -10.05 13.37 5.43
CA ALA A 249 -9.59 13.11 4.06
C ALA A 249 -8.08 13.30 3.87
N ASP A 250 -7.48 14.22 4.62
CA ASP A 250 -6.04 14.48 4.58
C ASP A 250 -5.19 13.28 5.03
N MET A 251 -5.67 12.48 5.98
CA MET A 251 -5.02 11.24 6.39
C MET A 251 -5.07 10.18 5.30
N LYS A 252 -6.23 10.03 4.62
CA LYS A 252 -6.34 9.14 3.46
C LYS A 252 -5.34 9.57 2.39
N GLU A 253 -5.32 10.86 2.07
CA GLU A 253 -4.43 11.42 1.06
C GLU A 253 -2.95 11.18 1.40
N MET A 254 -2.52 11.41 2.65
CA MET A 254 -1.17 11.08 3.11
C MET A 254 -0.82 9.61 2.87
N ILE A 255 -1.69 8.68 3.30
CA ILE A 255 -1.44 7.23 3.16
C ILE A 255 -1.39 6.83 1.69
N VAL A 256 -2.29 7.34 0.85
CA VAL A 256 -2.35 7.00 -0.58
C VAL A 256 -1.13 7.55 -1.33
N ARG A 257 -0.67 8.75 -1.01
CA ARG A 257 0.47 9.40 -1.68
C ARG A 257 1.83 8.87 -1.21
N PHE A 258 2.01 8.58 0.07
CA PHE A 258 3.34 8.29 0.63
C PHE A 258 3.46 6.92 1.33
N GLY A 259 2.33 6.26 1.57
CA GLY A 259 2.31 4.97 2.26
C GLY A 259 2.03 5.09 3.76
N TRP A 260 2.00 3.93 4.41
CA TRP A 260 1.87 3.85 5.87
C TRP A 260 3.24 4.04 6.53
N ALA A 261 3.27 4.81 7.61
CA ALA A 261 4.50 5.05 8.36
C ALA A 261 5.02 3.76 9.02
N GLU A 262 6.30 3.53 8.85
CA GLU A 262 7.00 2.33 9.33
C GLU A 262 7.77 2.59 10.63
N LYS A 263 8.20 3.84 10.85
CA LYS A 263 8.89 4.25 12.07
C LYS A 263 8.20 5.46 12.68
N TRP A 264 8.37 5.62 13.98
CA TRP A 264 7.71 6.67 14.75
C TRP A 264 8.68 7.23 15.78
N THR A 265 8.81 8.55 15.85
CA THR A 265 9.70 9.21 16.80
C THR A 265 8.99 10.34 17.52
N GLN A 266 9.58 10.79 18.62
CA GLN A 266 9.27 12.06 19.25
C GLN A 266 10.35 13.08 18.86
N GLN A 267 9.94 14.31 18.60
CA GLN A 267 10.88 15.40 18.48
C GLN A 267 11.38 15.83 19.87
N PRO A 268 12.70 16.04 20.06
CA PRO A 268 13.21 16.61 21.29
C PRO A 268 12.58 17.98 21.52
N GLN A 269 12.17 18.29 22.76
CA GLN A 269 11.68 19.63 23.10
C GLN A 269 12.79 20.65 22.88
N SER A 270 12.63 21.55 21.89
CA SER A 270 13.49 22.70 21.71
C SER A 270 12.88 23.94 22.40
N GLY A 271 13.26 24.16 23.66
CA GLY A 271 12.96 25.39 24.40
C GLY A 271 11.66 25.39 25.23
N LEU A 272 11.46 26.48 25.99
CA LEU A 272 10.38 26.65 26.97
C LEU A 272 9.01 27.01 26.36
N SER A 273 8.93 27.22 25.03
CA SER A 273 7.75 27.76 24.34
C SER A 273 7.11 26.80 23.33
N ASP A 274 7.67 25.61 23.10
CA ASP A 274 7.11 24.66 22.12
C ASP A 274 6.11 23.74 22.83
N GLY A 275 4.84 24.11 22.76
CA GLY A 275 3.72 23.58 23.55
C GLY A 275 3.23 22.18 23.16
N GLY A 276 4.11 21.27 22.76
CA GLY A 276 3.75 19.87 22.54
C GLY A 276 4.93 19.00 22.13
N GLN A 277 4.97 17.74 22.59
CA GLN A 277 5.83 16.75 21.96
C GLN A 277 5.29 16.47 20.55
N SER A 278 6.09 16.76 19.52
CA SER A 278 5.75 16.40 18.15
C SER A 278 5.98 14.89 17.97
N TYR A 279 4.90 14.15 17.70
CA TYR A 279 4.96 12.73 17.36
C TYR A 279 5.03 12.59 15.85
N ILE A 280 6.19 12.15 15.35
CA ILE A 280 6.53 12.16 13.94
C ILE A 280 6.41 10.75 13.39
N ALA A 281 5.65 10.63 12.30
CA ALA A 281 5.54 9.44 11.49
C ALA A 281 6.60 9.48 10.38
N HIS A 282 7.25 8.36 10.12
CA HIS A 282 8.25 8.24 9.07
C HIS A 282 7.81 7.16 8.08
N GLU A 283 7.41 7.59 6.88
CA GLU A 283 7.28 6.70 5.74
C GLU A 283 8.66 6.25 5.24
N ARG A 284 8.69 5.18 4.45
CA ARG A 284 9.94 4.65 3.90
C ARG A 284 10.47 5.59 2.81
N GLU A 285 11.70 6.07 3.01
CA GLU A 285 12.44 6.89 2.04
C GLU A 285 13.64 6.11 1.47
N PRO A 286 14.15 6.45 0.27
CA PRO A 286 13.72 7.56 -0.60
C PRO A 286 12.39 7.30 -1.31
N ASP A 287 11.71 8.38 -1.68
CA ASP A 287 10.51 8.39 -2.50
C ASP A 287 10.90 8.34 -3.99
N PHE A 288 10.43 7.32 -4.72
CA PHE A 288 10.53 7.28 -6.18
C PHE A 288 9.16 7.54 -6.81
N HIS A 289 9.14 8.38 -7.87
CA HIS A 289 7.92 8.78 -8.58
C HIS A 289 7.79 8.04 -9.91
N PHE A 290 7.16 6.86 -9.89
CA PHE A 290 7.04 5.99 -11.08
C PHE A 290 5.89 6.38 -12.02
N LEU A 291 5.04 7.32 -11.63
CA LEU A 291 3.97 7.82 -12.48
C LEU A 291 4.53 8.75 -13.56
N THR A 292 3.94 8.70 -14.74
CA THR A 292 4.28 9.60 -15.84
C THR A 292 3.56 10.93 -15.70
N GLN A 293 4.24 12.02 -16.10
CA GLN A 293 3.65 13.35 -16.18
C GLN A 293 2.75 13.53 -17.42
N LEU A 294 2.84 12.61 -18.39
CA LEU A 294 2.05 12.65 -19.61
C LEU A 294 0.64 12.07 -19.41
N PRO A 295 -0.37 12.58 -20.14
CA PRO A 295 -1.68 11.95 -20.17
C PRO A 295 -1.62 10.50 -20.65
N HIS A 296 -2.48 9.65 -20.08
CA HIS A 296 -2.67 8.25 -20.52
C HIS A 296 -3.10 8.10 -22.00
N THR A 297 -3.53 9.18 -22.65
CA THR A 297 -3.90 9.24 -24.06
C THR A 297 -2.76 9.67 -24.98
N ALA A 298 -1.58 10.00 -24.43
CA ALA A 298 -0.43 10.38 -25.23
C ALA A 298 0.01 9.20 -26.14
N PRO A 299 0.54 9.48 -27.35
CA PRO A 299 1.08 8.43 -28.21
C PRO A 299 2.29 7.76 -27.55
N LEU A 300 2.51 6.46 -27.80
CA LEU A 300 3.60 5.71 -27.17
C LEU A 300 4.97 6.32 -27.46
N ALA A 301 5.17 6.89 -28.66
CA ALA A 301 6.39 7.59 -29.03
C ALA A 301 6.72 8.83 -28.16
N ALA A 302 5.76 9.39 -27.41
CA ALA A 302 6.01 10.49 -26.49
C ALA A 302 6.59 10.03 -25.14
N PHE A 303 6.45 8.74 -24.80
CA PHE A 303 6.97 8.17 -23.56
C PHE A 303 8.45 7.80 -23.70
N THR A 304 9.29 8.82 -23.77
CA THR A 304 10.74 8.72 -23.57
C THR A 304 11.09 8.81 -22.08
N ASP A 305 12.34 8.60 -21.69
CA ASP A 305 12.74 8.61 -20.27
C ASP A 305 12.32 9.91 -19.53
N SER A 306 12.32 11.05 -20.24
CA SER A 306 11.86 12.34 -19.72
C SER A 306 10.37 12.41 -19.39
N ALA A 307 9.56 11.44 -19.80
CA ALA A 307 8.14 11.35 -19.41
C ALA A 307 7.95 10.91 -17.95
N TRP A 308 9.02 10.45 -17.30
CA TRP A 308 9.08 10.12 -15.89
C TRP A 308 10.11 10.98 -15.18
N ASN A 309 9.78 11.40 -13.96
CA ASN A 309 10.73 12.06 -13.07
C ASN A 309 10.95 11.19 -11.81
N ILE A 310 11.50 9.98 -12.00
CA ILE A 310 11.58 8.96 -10.95
C ILE A 310 12.31 9.47 -9.70
N PHE A 311 13.32 10.32 -9.88
CA PHE A 311 14.20 10.81 -8.83
C PHE A 311 13.93 12.27 -8.44
N GLU A 312 12.69 12.75 -8.66
CA GLU A 312 12.28 14.09 -8.26
C GLU A 312 12.57 14.36 -6.79
N GLU A 313 13.11 15.55 -6.47
CA GLU A 313 13.25 15.96 -5.08
C GLU A 313 11.88 16.36 -4.53
N ASN A 314 11.41 15.63 -3.50
CA ASN A 314 10.13 15.86 -2.82
C ASN A 314 8.90 15.77 -3.75
N PRO A 315 8.66 14.60 -4.36
CA PRO A 315 7.59 14.42 -5.33
C PRO A 315 6.19 14.57 -4.71
N GLY A 316 5.22 14.81 -5.58
CA GLY A 316 3.79 14.77 -5.24
C GLY A 316 3.35 13.47 -4.58
N GLU A 317 3.96 12.35 -4.92
CA GLU A 317 3.73 11.05 -4.32
C GLU A 317 5.02 10.23 -4.38
N GLY A 318 5.19 9.29 -3.47
CA GLY A 318 6.41 8.51 -3.36
C GLY A 318 6.14 7.03 -3.17
N PHE A 319 6.96 6.19 -3.78
CA PHE A 319 7.00 4.76 -3.52
C PHE A 319 8.43 4.28 -3.33
N SER A 320 8.66 3.46 -2.30
CA SER A 320 9.96 2.88 -1.98
C SER A 320 9.84 1.35 -1.89
N PRO A 321 10.36 0.57 -2.87
CA PRO A 321 10.24 -0.89 -2.85
C PRO A 321 10.95 -1.53 -1.64
N ARG A 322 10.21 -2.25 -0.81
CA ARG A 322 10.71 -2.81 0.48
C ARG A 322 11.85 -3.81 0.34
N TYR A 323 11.95 -4.50 -0.80
CA TYR A 323 12.96 -5.52 -1.03
C TYR A 323 14.31 -4.94 -1.52
N LEU A 324 14.32 -3.67 -1.92
CA LEU A 324 15.50 -2.94 -2.40
C LEU A 324 16.11 -2.07 -1.29
N ASP A 325 17.43 -1.96 -1.34
CA ASP A 325 18.21 -0.95 -0.62
C ASP A 325 18.40 0.33 -1.44
N SER A 326 18.38 0.23 -2.78
CA SER A 326 18.48 1.37 -3.68
C SER A 326 17.81 1.07 -5.03
N PHE A 327 17.23 2.11 -5.62
CA PHE A 327 16.78 2.14 -7.00
C PHE A 327 17.52 3.29 -7.70
N VAL A 328 18.12 3.05 -8.86
CA VAL A 328 18.97 4.04 -9.55
C VAL A 328 18.64 4.15 -11.03
N ALA A 329 18.98 5.29 -11.64
CA ALA A 329 18.85 5.47 -13.08
C ALA A 329 19.87 4.59 -13.81
N VAL A 330 19.46 3.99 -14.91
CA VAL A 330 20.36 3.35 -15.87
C VAL A 330 20.31 4.14 -17.16
N GLU A 331 21.46 4.42 -17.76
CA GLU A 331 21.55 5.08 -19.07
C GLU A 331 21.91 4.04 -20.15
N PRO A 332 20.92 3.33 -20.73
CA PRO A 332 21.19 2.35 -21.76
C PRO A 332 21.44 3.00 -23.13
N GLN A 333 22.20 2.31 -23.98
CA GLN A 333 22.18 2.56 -25.42
C GLN A 333 21.26 1.55 -26.10
N ILE A 334 20.10 2.00 -26.58
CA ILE A 334 19.14 1.16 -27.29
C ILE A 334 19.24 1.41 -28.80
N ALA A 335 19.56 0.35 -29.55
CA ALA A 335 19.61 0.34 -31.01
C ALA A 335 18.53 -0.58 -31.59
N ARG A 336 17.99 -0.19 -32.75
CA ARG A 336 16.97 -0.96 -33.48
C ARG A 336 17.44 -1.28 -34.90
N PHE A 337 17.31 -2.54 -35.29
CA PHE A 337 17.67 -3.03 -36.63
C PHE A 337 16.44 -3.68 -37.27
N ARG A 338 15.85 -3.03 -38.28
CA ARG A 338 14.70 -3.57 -39.00
C ARG A 338 15.08 -4.84 -39.76
N ARG A 339 14.19 -5.85 -39.71
CA ARG A 339 14.31 -7.15 -40.38
C ARG A 339 12.94 -7.56 -40.92
N GLY A 340 12.58 -7.03 -42.09
CA GLY A 340 11.25 -7.26 -42.67
C GLY A 340 10.14 -6.72 -41.78
N ASP A 341 9.26 -7.61 -41.33
CA ASP A 341 8.14 -7.36 -40.41
C ASP A 341 8.55 -7.40 -38.92
N SER A 342 9.83 -7.66 -38.64
CA SER A 342 10.39 -7.69 -37.29
C SER A 342 11.47 -6.62 -37.11
N THR A 343 11.83 -6.34 -35.86
CA THR A 343 12.93 -5.46 -35.47
C THR A 343 13.76 -6.19 -34.42
N LEU A 344 15.06 -6.30 -34.65
CA LEU A 344 16.01 -6.68 -33.61
C LEU A 344 16.29 -5.44 -32.76
N VAL A 345 15.92 -5.50 -31.48
CA VAL A 345 16.24 -4.48 -30.49
C VAL A 345 17.45 -4.95 -29.71
N VAL A 346 18.48 -4.10 -29.60
CA VAL A 346 19.69 -4.35 -28.83
C VAL A 346 19.80 -3.25 -27.79
N SER A 347 20.01 -3.61 -26.52
CA SER A 347 20.26 -2.66 -25.44
C SER A 347 21.59 -2.97 -24.78
N ALA A 348 22.49 -2.00 -24.78
CA ALA A 348 23.81 -2.09 -24.15
C ALA A 348 23.87 -1.18 -22.92
N PHE A 349 24.65 -1.59 -21.91
CA PHE A 349 24.84 -0.84 -20.67
C PHE A 349 26.29 -0.94 -20.16
N ASP A 350 26.71 0.07 -19.41
CA ASP A 350 27.98 0.09 -18.66
C ASP A 350 27.77 0.79 -17.32
N VAL A 351 27.62 0.00 -16.25
CA VAL A 351 27.38 0.52 -14.89
C VAL A 351 28.62 0.43 -14.00
N ARG A 352 29.81 0.19 -14.58
CA ARG A 352 31.07 0.08 -13.83
C ARG A 352 31.47 1.37 -13.11
N GLY A 353 30.99 2.51 -13.60
CA GLY A 353 31.24 3.83 -13.00
C GLY A 353 30.43 4.11 -11.73
N ASP A 354 29.38 3.32 -11.47
CA ASP A 354 28.50 3.53 -10.33
C ASP A 354 28.71 2.44 -9.28
N THR A 355 29.24 2.86 -8.13
CA THR A 355 29.60 1.99 -7.00
C THR A 355 28.42 1.24 -6.39
N VAL A 356 27.17 1.69 -6.63
CA VAL A 356 25.96 1.01 -6.12
C VAL A 356 25.82 -0.40 -6.69
N TRP A 357 26.33 -0.65 -7.90
CA TRP A 357 26.15 -1.92 -8.61
C TRP A 357 27.02 -3.07 -8.10
N LYS A 358 27.98 -2.79 -7.20
CA LYS A 358 28.98 -3.75 -6.65
C LYS A 358 29.74 -4.54 -7.74
N TYR A 359 30.90 -5.09 -7.37
CA TYR A 359 31.80 -5.78 -8.32
C TYR A 359 31.37 -7.21 -8.73
N ILE A 360 30.17 -7.65 -8.37
CA ILE A 360 29.78 -9.07 -8.38
C ILE A 360 29.05 -9.47 -9.67
N GLY A 361 28.63 -8.50 -10.49
CA GLY A 361 27.84 -8.70 -11.71
C GLY A 361 26.39 -8.25 -11.53
N VAL A 362 25.61 -8.34 -12.62
CA VAL A 362 24.21 -7.91 -12.67
C VAL A 362 23.32 -8.97 -13.33
N ARG A 363 22.02 -8.88 -13.06
CA ARG A 363 20.93 -9.62 -13.70
C ARG A 363 20.16 -8.68 -14.62
N PRO A 364 20.58 -8.56 -15.89
CA PRO A 364 19.93 -7.65 -16.83
C PRO A 364 18.69 -8.30 -17.47
N ALA A 365 17.72 -7.47 -17.79
CA ALA A 365 16.51 -7.80 -18.52
C ALA A 365 16.22 -6.71 -19.56
N LEU A 366 15.86 -7.12 -20.78
CA LEU A 366 15.36 -6.24 -21.84
C LEU A 366 13.90 -6.60 -22.10
N VAL A 367 13.01 -5.62 -21.91
CA VAL A 367 11.57 -5.77 -22.03
C VAL A 367 11.06 -4.98 -23.22
N ILE A 368 10.16 -5.56 -24.01
CA ILE A 368 9.40 -4.90 -25.07
C ILE A 368 7.92 -5.02 -24.77
N ALA A 369 7.25 -3.91 -24.52
CA ALA A 369 5.83 -3.84 -24.17
C ALA A 369 5.06 -2.93 -25.13
N ARG A 370 3.84 -3.32 -25.52
CA ARG A 370 3.03 -2.60 -26.51
C ARG A 370 1.81 -1.91 -25.94
N SER A 371 1.32 -2.40 -24.81
CA SER A 371 0.12 -1.91 -24.15
C SER A 371 0.06 -2.47 -22.74
N ASP A 372 -0.99 -2.09 -22.02
CA ASP A 372 -1.37 -2.56 -20.68
C ASP A 372 -1.72 -4.06 -20.55
N THR A 373 -1.47 -4.85 -21.59
CA THR A 373 -1.64 -6.30 -21.50
C THR A 373 -0.44 -6.94 -20.78
N PRO A 374 -0.63 -8.03 -20.03
CA PRO A 374 0.48 -8.75 -19.38
C PRO A 374 1.41 -9.45 -20.38
N ARG A 375 1.16 -9.33 -21.69
CA ARG A 375 1.97 -9.92 -22.75
C ARG A 375 3.03 -8.92 -23.21
N PHE A 376 4.20 -9.03 -22.62
CA PHE A 376 5.42 -8.38 -23.07
C PHE A 376 6.46 -9.42 -23.49
N MET A 377 7.45 -8.99 -24.26
CA MET A 377 8.59 -9.82 -24.61
C MET A 377 9.73 -9.53 -23.64
N LEU A 378 10.41 -10.57 -23.15
CA LEU A 378 11.48 -10.45 -22.16
C LEU A 378 12.68 -11.28 -22.61
N ALA A 379 13.84 -10.63 -22.72
CA ALA A 379 15.14 -11.29 -22.75
C ALA A 379 15.80 -11.05 -21.39
N ARG A 380 16.27 -12.09 -20.71
CA ARG A 380 16.91 -11.98 -19.39
C ARG A 380 18.14 -12.88 -19.33
N VAL A 381 19.13 -12.44 -18.56
CA VAL A 381 20.32 -13.23 -18.22
C VAL A 381 20.45 -13.29 -16.69
N ASP A 382 20.71 -14.48 -16.15
CA ASP A 382 20.80 -14.71 -14.69
C ASP A 382 22.08 -14.14 -14.05
N SER A 383 23.11 -13.89 -14.86
CA SER A 383 24.32 -13.21 -14.43
C SER A 383 25.09 -12.66 -15.64
N SER A 384 25.56 -11.43 -15.53
CA SER A 384 26.35 -10.76 -16.56
C SER A 384 27.38 -9.83 -15.92
N ALA A 385 28.44 -9.52 -16.67
CA ALA A 385 29.36 -8.46 -16.28
C ALA A 385 28.62 -7.11 -16.17
N PRO A 386 29.11 -6.16 -15.34
CA PRO A 386 28.52 -4.82 -15.22
C PRO A 386 28.61 -3.96 -16.49
N ARG A 387 29.19 -4.50 -17.57
CA ARG A 387 29.14 -3.97 -18.93
C ARG A 387 28.76 -5.09 -19.87
N SER A 388 27.62 -4.98 -20.55
CA SER A 388 27.12 -6.02 -21.43
C SER A 388 26.04 -5.48 -22.37
N ALA A 389 25.43 -6.38 -23.15
CA ALA A 389 24.29 -6.08 -24.00
C ALA A 389 23.32 -7.25 -24.08
N LEU A 390 22.03 -6.94 -24.25
CA LEU A 390 20.94 -7.88 -24.49
C LEU A 390 20.31 -7.57 -25.82
N TRP A 391 19.67 -8.57 -26.42
CA TRP A 391 18.91 -8.38 -27.64
C TRP A 391 17.67 -9.26 -27.67
N ILE A 392 16.66 -8.77 -28.37
CA ILE A 392 15.41 -9.49 -28.61
C ILE A 392 14.85 -9.11 -29.98
N THR A 393 14.29 -10.07 -30.69
CA THR A 393 13.57 -9.79 -31.95
C THR A 393 12.10 -9.62 -31.62
N ALA A 394 11.53 -8.45 -31.93
CA ALA A 394 10.14 -8.11 -31.70
C ALA A 394 9.43 -7.76 -33.02
N PRO A 395 8.09 -7.81 -33.08
CA PRO A 395 7.35 -7.31 -34.25
C PRO A 395 7.68 -5.83 -34.51
N SER A 396 7.73 -5.41 -35.78
CA SER A 396 8.03 -4.03 -36.19
C SER A 396 6.81 -3.11 -36.03
N VAL A 397 6.33 -2.97 -34.79
CA VAL A 397 5.21 -2.10 -34.39
C VAL A 397 5.67 -1.15 -33.28
N GLU A 398 4.86 -0.13 -32.99
CA GLU A 398 5.15 0.79 -31.89
C GLU A 398 5.13 0.04 -30.54
N SER A 399 6.17 0.26 -29.73
CA SER A 399 6.39 -0.41 -28.45
C SER A 399 7.36 0.38 -27.59
N LEU A 400 7.21 0.27 -26.26
CA LEU A 400 8.18 0.72 -25.29
C LEU A 400 9.26 -0.35 -25.08
N ALA A 401 10.49 0.10 -24.86
CA ALA A 401 11.61 -0.74 -24.48
C ALA A 401 12.14 -0.31 -23.11
N SER A 402 12.35 -1.26 -22.22
CA SER A 402 12.92 -1.02 -20.88
C SER A 402 14.14 -1.92 -20.70
N LEU A 403 15.30 -1.34 -20.36
CA LEU A 403 16.43 -2.11 -19.85
C LEU A 403 16.39 -2.06 -18.34
N GLU A 404 16.30 -3.22 -17.71
CA GLU A 404 16.21 -3.34 -16.26
C GLU A 404 17.42 -4.09 -15.74
N LEU A 405 18.00 -3.60 -14.67
CA LEU A 405 19.15 -4.20 -14.02
C LEU A 405 18.82 -4.54 -12.58
N PHE A 406 19.27 -5.71 -12.14
CA PHE A 406 19.31 -6.10 -10.73
C PHE A 406 20.73 -6.43 -10.32
N SER A 407 21.11 -6.08 -9.09
CA SER A 407 22.29 -6.70 -8.48
C SER A 407 22.05 -8.20 -8.27
N LEU A 408 23.13 -9.00 -8.24
CA LEU A 408 23.00 -10.44 -7.99
C LEU A 408 22.39 -10.76 -6.62
N ASP A 409 22.62 -9.93 -5.60
CA ASP A 409 21.99 -10.05 -4.27
C ASP A 409 20.52 -9.57 -4.25
N GLY A 410 20.05 -8.95 -5.32
CA GLY A 410 18.67 -8.46 -5.46
C GLY A 410 18.32 -7.25 -4.60
N LYS A 411 19.34 -6.55 -4.07
CA LYS A 411 19.16 -5.36 -3.23
C LYS A 411 19.25 -4.04 -3.97
N VAL A 412 19.76 -4.04 -5.18
CA VAL A 412 19.82 -2.85 -6.04
C VAL A 412 19.09 -3.17 -7.33
N ALA A 413 18.27 -2.24 -7.78
CA ALA A 413 17.68 -2.29 -9.10
C ALA A 413 17.76 -0.93 -9.78
N GLY A 414 17.52 -0.91 -11.09
CA GLY A 414 17.50 0.31 -11.86
C GLY A 414 16.98 0.05 -13.27
N ARG A 415 16.52 1.11 -13.91
CA ARG A 415 16.09 1.08 -15.30
C ARG A 415 16.37 2.38 -16.03
#